data_AF-A0A1F5R656-F1
#
_entry.id   AF-A0A1F5R656-F1
#
_cell.length_a   1.000
_cell.length_b   1.000
_cell.length_c   1.000
_cell.angle_alpha   90.00
_cell.angle_beta   90.00
_cell.angle_gamma   90.00
#
_symmetry.space_group_name_H-M   'P 1'
#
loop_
_entity.id
_entity.type
_entity.pdbx_description
1 polymer ?
#
loop_
_entity_poly.entity_id
_entity_poly.type
_entity_poly.pdbx_seq_one_letter_code
_entity_poly.pdbx_strand_id
1 'polypeptide(L)'
;MQIELGEKEAEGLYSNVVFIAHSASEVILDFARALPGLPRAKVYARVILTPQHAKSLLLALEQNLKTYEGQFGPIKIPGETRNKELGFKA
;
A
#
# COMPACT_ATOMS: atom_id res chain seq x y z
N MET A 1 13.46 7.80 19.76
CA MET A 1 14.13 6.61 19.21
C MET A 1 14.97 7.09 18.05
N GLN A 2 16.29 6.84 18.05
CA GLN A 2 17.14 7.12 16.90
C GLN A 2 16.92 5.98 15.90
N ILE A 3 16.56 6.32 14.66
CA ILE A 3 16.33 5.32 13.61
C ILE A 3 17.66 5.17 12.88
N GLU A 4 18.22 3.97 12.90
CA GLU A 4 19.39 3.61 12.08
C GLU A 4 18.90 3.09 10.73
N LEU A 5 19.44 3.63 9.65
CA LEU A 5 19.14 3.22 8.28
C LEU A 5 20.43 2.72 7.64
N GLY A 6 20.50 1.41 7.37
CA GLY A 6 21.64 0.83 6.66
C GLY A 6 21.71 1.31 5.21
N GLU A 7 22.90 1.26 4.62
CA GLU A 7 23.13 1.71 3.25
C GLU A 7 22.24 0.98 2.24
N LYS A 8 21.99 -0.32 2.46
CA LYS A 8 21.14 -1.13 1.58
C LYS A 8 19.67 -0.75 1.70
N GLU A 9 19.20 -0.50 2.92
CA GLU A 9 17.81 -0.10 3.19
C GLU A 9 17.53 1.32 2.67
N ALA A 10 18.54 2.20 2.68
CA ALA A 10 18.47 3.55 2.15
C ALA A 10 18.24 3.60 0.63
N GLU A 11 18.69 2.60 -0.12
CA GLU A 11 18.45 2.50 -1.56
C GLU A 11 16.96 2.29 -1.88
N GLY A 12 16.24 1.63 -0.97
CA GLY A 12 14.83 1.32 -1.10
C GLY A 12 14.52 0.20 -2.09
N LEU A 13 13.30 -0.33 -2.00
CA LEU A 13 12.82 -1.39 -2.89
C LEU A 13 11.62 -0.86 -3.68
N TYR A 14 11.77 -0.78 -5.00
CA TYR A 14 10.63 -0.50 -5.87
C TYR A 14 9.61 -1.66 -5.83
N SER A 15 8.32 -1.33 -5.73
CA SER A 15 7.19 -2.26 -5.76
C SER A 15 6.02 -1.59 -6.48
N ASN A 16 5.32 -2.33 -7.34
CA ASN A 16 4.12 -1.84 -8.04
C ASN A 16 2.85 -2.62 -7.70
N VAL A 17 2.96 -3.64 -6.84
CA VAL A 17 1.83 -4.39 -6.30
C VAL A 17 2.13 -4.78 -4.86
N VAL A 18 1.11 -4.78 -4.01
CA VAL A 18 1.18 -5.31 -2.65
C VAL A 18 0.10 -6.36 -2.47
N PHE A 19 0.47 -7.54 -1.96
CA PHE A 19 -0.48 -8.56 -1.56
C PHE A 19 -0.64 -8.50 -0.04
N ILE A 20 -1.90 -8.50 0.42
CA ILE A 20 -2.23 -8.39 1.84
C ILE A 20 -2.96 -9.65 2.26
N ALA A 21 -2.40 -10.34 3.26
CA ALA A 21 -3.03 -11.45 3.95
C ALA A 21 -3.11 -11.14 5.45
N HIS A 22 -4.05 -11.74 6.16
CA HIS A 22 -4.18 -11.51 7.59
C HIS A 22 -4.76 -12.71 8.33
N SER A 23 -4.49 -12.76 9.64
CA SER A 23 -5.10 -13.61 10.64
C SER A 23 -5.49 -12.75 11.86
N ALA A 24 -6.01 -13.37 12.92
CA ALA A 24 -6.26 -12.67 14.17
C ALA A 24 -4.97 -12.12 14.84
N SER A 25 -3.82 -12.73 14.55
CA SER A 25 -2.55 -12.39 15.19
C SER A 25 -1.66 -11.49 14.34
N GLU A 26 -1.80 -11.56 13.01
CA GLU A 26 -0.85 -10.92 12.09
C GLU A 26 -1.51 -10.39 10.81
N VAL A 27 -0.93 -9.33 10.26
CA VAL A 27 -1.16 -8.80 8.92
C VAL A 27 0.15 -8.86 8.16
N ILE A 28 0.14 -9.51 7.01
CA ILE A 28 1.31 -9.74 6.15
C ILE A 28 1.16 -8.86 4.91
N LEU A 29 2.18 -8.06 4.62
CA LEU A 29 2.30 -7.22 3.44
C LEU A 29 3.46 -7.73 2.57
N ASP A 30 3.13 -8.29 1.41
CA ASP A 30 4.10 -8.74 0.42
C ASP A 30 4.22 -7.71 -0.70
N PHE A 31 5.34 -6.98 -0.71
CA PHE A 31 5.67 -6.02 -1.75
C PHE A 31 6.34 -6.75 -2.92
N ALA A 32 5.71 -6.67 -4.10
CA ALA A 32 6.10 -7.43 -5.26
C ALA A 32 6.17 -6.58 -6.53
N ARG A 33 6.89 -7.11 -7.52
CA ARG A 33 6.93 -6.56 -8.89
C ARG A 33 6.17 -7.48 -9.82
N ALA A 34 5.10 -6.96 -10.40
CA ALA A 34 4.41 -7.55 -11.54
C ALA A 34 4.95 -6.91 -12.82
N LEU A 35 5.65 -7.68 -13.65
CA LEU A 35 6.18 -7.23 -14.94
C LEU A 35 5.32 -7.75 -16.08
N PRO A 36 5.07 -6.95 -17.14
CA PRO A 36 4.37 -7.42 -18.33
C PRO A 36 5.03 -8.67 -18.93
N GLY A 37 4.23 -9.65 -19.34
CA GLY A 37 4.71 -10.88 -19.97
C GLY A 37 5.25 -11.95 -19.01
N LEU A 38 5.33 -11.66 -17.70
CA LEU A 38 5.64 -12.70 -16.71
C LEU A 38 4.36 -13.26 -16.08
N PRO A 39 4.27 -14.59 -15.90
CA PRO A 39 3.06 -15.23 -15.39
C PRO A 39 2.84 -15.02 -13.89
N ARG A 40 3.87 -14.59 -13.15
CA ARG A 40 3.83 -14.45 -11.69
C ARG A 40 4.59 -13.21 -11.25
N ALA A 41 4.02 -12.49 -10.30
CA ALA A 41 4.73 -11.42 -9.60
C ALA A 41 5.80 -12.03 -8.67
N LYS A 42 6.93 -11.34 -8.55
CA LYS A 42 8.01 -11.75 -7.62
C LYS A 42 7.96 -10.85 -6.38
N VAL A 43 7.93 -11.47 -5.19
CA VAL A 43 8.02 -10.77 -3.89
C VAL A 43 9.46 -10.35 -3.63
N TYR A 44 9.66 -9.10 -3.20
CA TYR A 44 10.97 -8.53 -2.88
C TYR A 44 11.10 -8.15 -1.40
N ALA A 45 9.99 -7.85 -0.73
CA ALA A 45 9.95 -7.64 0.70
C ALA A 45 8.65 -8.17 1.30
N ARG A 46 8.76 -8.73 2.50
CA ARG A 46 7.63 -9.11 3.35
C ARG A 46 7.72 -8.35 4.66
N VAL A 47 6.66 -7.65 5.03
CA VAL A 47 6.52 -7.00 6.32
C VAL A 47 5.36 -7.66 7.06
N ILE A 48 5.61 -8.11 8.29
CA ILE A 48 4.61 -8.73 9.16
C ILE A 48 4.34 -7.78 10.32
N LEU A 49 3.07 -7.44 10.52
CA LEU A 49 2.61 -6.49 11.53
C LEU A 49 1.57 -7.17 12.41
N THR A 50 1.45 -6.71 13.66
CA THR A 50 0.24 -6.98 14.43
C THR A 50 -0.94 -6.18 13.84
N PRO A 51 -2.20 -6.61 14.05
CA PRO A 51 -3.36 -5.86 13.57
C PRO A 51 -3.40 -4.39 14.02
N GLN A 52 -2.95 -4.11 15.25
CA GLN A 52 -2.88 -2.75 15.79
C GLN A 52 -1.88 -1.88 15.02
N HIS A 53 -0.68 -2.41 14.73
CA HIS A 53 0.31 -1.67 13.95
C HIS A 53 -0.09 -1.49 12.49
N ALA A 54 -0.76 -2.48 11.90
CA ALA A 54 -1.33 -2.33 10.55
C ALA A 54 -2.40 -1.23 10.51
N LYS A 55 -3.26 -1.13 11.53
CA LYS A 55 -4.25 -0.05 11.63
C LYS A 55 -3.59 1.32 11.81
N SER A 56 -2.57 1.42 12.65
CA SER A 56 -1.78 2.65 12.81
C SER A 56 -1.10 3.08 11.50
N LEU A 57 -0.52 2.12 10.76
CA LEU A 57 0.09 2.37 9.45
C LEU A 57 -0.93 2.92 8.46
N LEU A 58 -2.14 2.33 8.37
CA LEU A 58 -3.21 2.81 7.48
C LEU A 58 -3.54 4.28 7.77
N LEU A 59 -3.83 4.62 9.03
CA LEU A 59 -4.21 5.98 9.41
C LEU A 59 -3.09 6.99 9.13
N ALA A 60 -1.85 6.63 9.41
CA ALA A 60 -0.69 7.47 9.09
C ALA A 60 -0.54 7.65 7.57
N LEU A 61 -0.70 6.58 6.80
CA LEU A 61 -0.59 6.62 5.34
C LEU A 61 -1.70 7.49 4.72
N GLU A 62 -2.95 7.30 5.13
CA GLU A 62 -4.09 8.10 4.68
C GLU A 62 -3.85 9.60 4.92
N GLN A 63 -3.39 9.97 6.11
CA GLN A 63 -3.10 11.36 6.44
C GLN A 63 -1.95 11.94 5.60
N ASN A 64 -0.90 11.16 5.34
CA ASN A 64 0.21 11.61 4.49
C ASN A 64 -0.19 11.75 3.02
N LEU A 65 -0.98 10.82 2.47
CA LEU A 65 -1.50 10.90 1.11
C LEU A 65 -2.44 12.11 0.94
N LYS A 66 -3.31 12.37 1.92
CA LYS A 66 -4.16 13.57 1.91
C LYS A 66 -3.34 14.86 1.87
N THR A 67 -2.27 14.94 2.66
CA THR A 67 -1.36 16.09 2.64
C THR A 67 -0.67 16.23 1.29
N TYR A 68 -0.19 15.12 0.72
CA TYR A 68 0.41 15.08 -0.61
C TYR A 68 -0.58 15.59 -1.67
N GLU A 69 -1.81 15.08 -1.70
CA GLU A 69 -2.81 15.47 -2.69
C GLU A 69 -3.23 16.94 -2.57
N GLY A 70 -3.25 17.49 -1.35
CA GLY A 70 -3.46 18.92 -1.13
C GLY A 70 -2.38 19.80 -1.74
N GLN A 71 -1.15 19.28 -1.91
CA GLN A 71 -0.01 20.02 -2.45
C GLN A 71 0.20 19.78 -3.96
N PHE A 72 0.05 18.52 -4.41
CA PHE A 72 0.40 18.10 -5.77
C PHE A 72 -0.81 17.77 -6.64
N GLY A 73 -2.01 17.81 -6.07
CA GLY A 73 -3.25 17.42 -6.73
C GLY A 73 -3.60 15.94 -6.53
N PRO A 74 -4.79 15.52 -6.99
CA PRO A 74 -5.33 14.18 -6.71
C PRO A 74 -4.52 13.07 -7.40
N ILE A 75 -4.29 11.98 -6.67
CA ILE A 75 -3.70 10.75 -7.18
C ILE A 75 -4.72 10.06 -8.08
N LYS A 76 -4.34 9.78 -9.33
CA LYS A 76 -5.21 9.07 -10.27
C LYS A 76 -4.96 7.58 -10.17
N ILE A 77 -5.96 6.82 -9.72
CA ILE A 77 -5.89 5.36 -9.67
C ILE A 77 -6.45 4.79 -11.00
N PRO A 78 -5.64 4.07 -11.80
CA PRO A 78 -6.13 3.43 -13.01
C PRO A 78 -7.19 2.37 -12.68
N GLY A 79 -8.34 2.42 -13.34
CA GLY A 79 -9.40 1.41 -13.19
C GLY A 79 -10.39 1.64 -12.03
N GLU A 80 -10.24 2.74 -11.28
CA GLU A 80 -11.23 3.12 -10.27
C GLU A 80 -12.50 3.67 -10.97
N THR A 81 -13.41 2.75 -11.30
CA THR A 81 -14.75 3.10 -11.73
C THR A 81 -15.43 3.72 -10.51
N ARG A 82 -15.65 5.05 -10.51
CA ARG A 82 -16.51 5.68 -9.50
C ARG A 82 -17.81 4.90 -9.48
N ASN A 83 -18.11 4.23 -8.37
CA ASN A 83 -19.46 3.76 -8.07
C ASN A 83 -20.36 5.01 -8.05
N LYS A 84 -20.87 5.41 -9.22
CA LYS A 84 -22.03 6.28 -9.31
C LYS A 84 -23.15 5.48 -8.67
N GLU A 85 -23.59 5.94 -7.51
CA GLU A 85 -24.83 5.55 -6.86
C GLU A 85 -25.90 5.37 -7.94
N LEU A 86 -26.28 4.12 -8.19
CA LEU A 86 -27.45 3.77 -8.98
C LEU A 86 -28.66 4.27 -8.19
N GLY A 87 -29.07 5.50 -8.47
CA GLY A 87 -30.28 6.08 -7.93
C GLY A 87 -31.48 5.27 -8.38
N PHE A 88 -31.99 4.42 -7.49
CA PHE A 88 -33.37 3.97 -7.59
C PHE A 88 -34.24 5.09 -7.02
N LYS A 89 -34.91 5.83 -7.91
CA LYS A 89 -36.11 6.59 -7.53
C LYS A 89 -37.22 5.59 -7.30
N ALA A 90 -37.87 5.70 -6.14
CA ALA A 90 -39.13 5.04 -5.82
C ALA A 90 -40.27 5.55 -6.72
#